data_AF-A0A3D4R7W1-F1
#
_entry.id   AF-A0A3D4R7W1-F1
#
_cell.length_a   1.000
_cell.length_b   1.000
_cell.length_c   1.000
_cell.angle_alpha   90.00
_cell.angle_beta   90.00
_cell.angle_gamma   90.00
#
_symmetry.space_group_name_H-M   'P 1'
#
loop_
_entity.id
_entity.type
_entity.pdbx_description
1 polymer ?
#
loop_
_entity_poly.entity_id
_entity_poly.type
_entity_poly.pdbx_seq_one_letter_code
_entity_poly.pdbx_strand_id
1 'polypeptide(L)'
;MKKWVLGKQFYWVCATTAVFILGIIYASVVYPMQLRKQNEQQIAREEARSLQLAQQQRNVLTRVRSQSEIYLPILLYHYVEVVTDERDTIRQGLSITPQIFESQLTTLLANGFTPITFDDLSAYYAGRAELPPKPVIVTFDDGYRDFYTDAFPILKKHQVKAAIFVVSGFLDYTKNYLTRAQLKEIATSPLIEINAHSVNHPNLTLLSLPNAVWEITESKRALENFLSRPVNHFAYPFGAYSQILAYEVARAGFQTAATVEFGVNQSFTGRFTLKRIRVGGFTGPELLAKMKPEFN
;
A
#
# COMPACT_ATOMS: atom_id res chain seq x y z
N MET A 1 48.75 43.20 70.05
CA MET A 1 47.43 42.57 69.76
C MET A 1 46.67 43.12 68.54
N LYS A 2 47.11 44.19 67.84
CA LYS A 2 46.35 44.77 66.69
C LYS A 2 46.58 44.14 65.31
N LYS A 3 47.67 43.39 65.07
CA LYS A 3 47.96 42.76 63.76
C LYS A 3 47.12 41.50 63.44
N TRP A 4 46.55 40.86 64.45
CA TRP A 4 45.70 39.65 64.29
C TRP A 4 44.25 39.95 63.87
N VAL A 5 43.80 41.20 64.03
CA VAL A 5 42.41 41.61 63.74
C VAL A 5 42.21 41.95 62.25
N LEU A 6 43.21 42.56 61.60
CA LEU A 6 43.14 42.89 60.16
C LEU A 6 43.15 41.64 59.26
N GLY A 7 43.95 40.62 59.60
CA GLY A 7 44.00 39.37 58.83
C GLY A 7 42.66 38.62 58.82
N LYS A 8 41.93 38.63 59.95
CA LYS A 8 40.58 38.06 60.03
C LYS A 8 39.57 38.87 59.21
N GLN A 9 39.59 40.20 59.28
CA GLN A 9 38.68 41.03 58.48
C GLN A 9 38.89 40.86 56.97
N PHE A 10 40.13 40.79 56.50
CA PHE A 10 40.44 40.54 55.09
C PHE A 10 39.99 39.14 54.64
N TYR A 11 40.22 38.12 55.47
CA TYR A 11 39.72 36.76 55.24
C TYR A 11 38.18 36.72 55.15
N TRP A 12 37.49 37.45 56.02
CA TRP A 12 36.03 37.53 56.02
C TRP A 12 35.49 38.23 54.76
N VAL A 13 36.14 39.29 54.28
CA VAL A 13 35.76 39.98 53.03
C VAL A 13 36.03 39.11 51.79
N CYS A 14 37.17 38.42 51.74
CA CYS A 14 37.46 37.47 50.66
C CYS A 14 36.52 36.25 50.68
N ALA A 15 36.15 35.75 51.86
CA ALA A 15 35.22 34.63 52.00
C ALA A 15 33.79 35.02 51.58
N THR A 16 33.31 36.21 51.97
CA THR A 16 31.97 36.66 51.59
C THR A 16 31.86 36.98 50.09
N THR A 17 32.89 37.59 49.50
CA THR A 17 32.94 37.84 48.04
C THR A 17 32.99 36.53 47.25
N ALA A 18 33.75 35.53 47.69
CA ALA A 18 33.77 34.21 47.06
C ALA A 18 32.40 33.52 47.09
N VAL A 19 31.69 33.58 48.23
CA VAL A 19 30.32 33.05 48.36
C VAL A 19 29.35 33.78 47.43
N PHE A 20 29.49 35.11 47.30
CA PHE A 20 28.63 35.90 46.41
C PHE A 20 28.86 35.56 44.92
N ILE A 21 30.11 35.42 44.50
CA ILE A 21 30.47 35.01 43.13
C ILE A 21 29.97 33.59 42.83
N LEU A 22 30.13 32.65 43.76
CA LEU A 22 29.60 31.29 43.63
C LEU A 22 28.07 31.28 43.54
N GLY A 23 27.39 32.14 44.30
CA GLY A 23 25.94 32.33 44.21
C GLY A 23 25.49 32.86 42.84
N ILE A 24 26.22 33.81 42.26
CA ILE A 24 25.95 34.34 40.91
C ILE A 24 26.18 33.27 39.84
N ILE A 25 27.28 32.51 39.91
CA ILE A 25 27.56 31.41 38.96
C ILE A 25 26.49 30.33 39.08
N TYR A 26 26.07 29.99 40.30
CA TYR A 26 25.01 29.03 40.51
C TYR A 26 23.68 29.50 39.88
N ALA A 27 23.28 30.75 40.14
CA ALA A 27 22.01 31.29 39.64
C ALA A 27 22.00 31.56 38.12
N SER A 28 23.13 31.98 37.54
CA SER A 28 23.21 32.38 36.12
C SER A 28 23.66 31.25 35.18
N VAL A 29 24.30 30.20 35.70
CA VAL A 29 24.83 29.09 34.89
C VAL A 29 24.32 27.73 35.35
N VAL A 30 24.56 27.35 36.62
CA VAL A 30 24.30 25.97 37.09
C VAL A 30 22.79 25.67 37.16
N TYR A 31 22.01 26.55 37.78
CA TYR A 31 20.57 26.38 37.93
C TYR A 31 19.84 26.38 36.57
N PRO A 32 20.09 27.33 35.63
CA PRO A 32 19.52 27.26 34.29
C PRO A 32 19.91 25.99 33.53
N MET A 33 21.15 25.53 33.67
CA MET A 33 21.61 24.29 33.02
C MET A 33 20.93 23.04 33.58
N GLN A 34 20.73 22.97 34.91
CA GLN A 34 19.94 21.91 35.54
C GLN A 34 18.47 21.96 35.10
N LEU A 35 17.87 23.14 35.06
CA LEU A 35 16.49 23.34 34.61
C LEU A 35 16.32 22.88 33.16
N ARG A 36 17.27 23.25 32.28
CA ARG A 36 17.30 22.82 30.88
C ARG A 36 17.38 21.30 30.76
N LYS A 37 18.27 20.65 31.52
CA LYS A 37 18.41 19.19 31.52
C LYS A 37 17.14 18.50 32.03
N GLN A 38 16.48 19.04 33.04
CA GLN A 38 15.19 18.53 33.54
C GLN A 38 14.09 18.68 32.50
N ASN A 39 14.00 19.83 31.82
CA ASN A 39 13.05 20.06 30.74
C ASN A 39 13.29 19.10 29.56
N GLU A 40 14.55 18.92 29.13
CA GLU A 40 14.91 17.97 28.07
C GLU A 40 14.51 16.52 28.44
N GLN A 41 14.74 16.13 29.70
CA GLN A 41 14.29 14.82 30.19
C GLN A 41 12.77 14.69 30.25
N GLN A 42 12.05 15.75 30.59
CA GLN A 42 10.60 15.75 30.62
C GLN A 42 10.03 15.62 29.20
N ILE A 43 10.52 16.41 28.25
CA ILE A 43 10.14 16.33 26.83
C ILE A 43 10.36 14.91 26.30
N ALA A 44 11.55 14.33 26.51
CA ALA A 44 11.86 12.98 26.06
C ALA A 44 10.93 11.91 26.66
N ARG A 45 10.52 12.08 27.94
CA ARG A 45 9.55 11.18 28.59
C ARG A 45 8.15 11.31 27.99
N GLU A 46 7.71 12.53 27.70
CA GLU A 46 6.43 12.81 27.07
C GLU A 46 6.37 12.26 25.64
N GLU A 47 7.45 12.42 24.87
CA GLU A 47 7.61 11.82 23.54
C GLU A 47 7.61 10.29 23.58
N ALA A 48 8.36 9.69 24.50
CA ALA A 48 8.36 8.22 24.66
C ALA A 48 6.95 7.70 25.02
N ARG A 49 6.23 8.41 25.91
CA ARG A 49 4.86 8.07 26.30
C ARG A 49 3.89 8.22 25.14
N SER A 50 3.99 9.29 24.34
CA SER A 50 3.11 9.50 23.18
C SER A 50 3.33 8.42 22.11
N LEU A 51 4.58 8.04 21.85
CA LEU A 51 4.92 6.93 20.96
C LEU A 51 4.37 5.59 21.48
N GLN A 52 4.48 5.34 22.78
CA GLN A 52 3.95 4.12 23.39
C GLN A 52 2.42 4.06 23.30
N LEU A 53 1.72 5.17 23.54
CA LEU A 53 0.26 5.26 23.39
C LEU A 53 -0.15 5.07 21.94
N ALA A 54 0.54 5.69 20.98
CA ALA A 54 0.28 5.50 19.55
C ALA A 54 0.52 4.04 19.12
N GLN A 55 1.53 3.36 19.68
CA GLN A 55 1.75 1.93 19.41
C GLN A 55 0.64 1.07 20.00
N GLN A 56 0.18 1.36 21.22
CA GLN A 56 -0.93 0.64 21.85
C GLN A 56 -2.23 0.82 21.05
N GLN A 57 -2.55 2.04 20.63
CA GLN A 57 -3.70 2.32 19.79
C GLN A 57 -3.61 1.57 18.45
N ARG A 58 -2.45 1.57 17.80
CA ARG A 58 -2.22 0.78 16.57
C ARG A 58 -2.44 -0.71 16.79
N ASN A 59 -1.91 -1.29 17.87
CA ASN A 59 -2.11 -2.71 18.17
C ASN A 59 -3.60 -3.07 18.36
N VAL A 60 -4.38 -2.18 19.01
CA VAL A 60 -5.83 -2.35 19.15
C VAL A 60 -6.53 -2.28 17.80
N LEU A 61 -6.23 -1.27 16.98
CA LEU A 61 -6.81 -1.12 15.64
C LEU A 61 -6.50 -2.31 14.74
N THR A 62 -5.24 -2.75 14.69
CA THR A 62 -4.84 -3.96 13.94
C THR A 62 -5.64 -5.18 14.39
N ARG A 63 -5.82 -5.36 15.71
CA ARG A 63 -6.62 -6.49 16.23
C ARG A 63 -8.08 -6.41 15.80
N VAL A 64 -8.73 -5.25 15.96
CA VAL A 64 -10.14 -5.08 15.56
C VAL A 64 -10.31 -5.29 14.06
N ARG A 65 -9.48 -4.63 13.24
CA ARG A 65 -9.52 -4.74 11.77
C ARG A 65 -9.21 -6.15 11.27
N SER A 66 -8.41 -6.91 12.02
CA SER A 66 -8.12 -8.30 11.68
C SER A 66 -9.32 -9.25 11.80
N GLN A 67 -10.35 -8.82 12.55
CA GLN A 67 -11.53 -9.63 12.88
C GLN A 67 -12.80 -9.17 12.14
N SER A 68 -12.75 -8.06 11.41
CA SER A 68 -13.90 -7.50 10.69
C SER A 68 -13.77 -7.66 9.18
N GLU A 69 -14.90 -7.93 8.51
CA GLU A 69 -15.00 -7.70 7.07
C GLU A 69 -15.23 -6.21 6.77
N ILE A 70 -14.72 -5.77 5.63
CA ILE A 70 -14.98 -4.44 5.09
C ILE A 70 -15.64 -4.56 3.72
N TYR A 71 -16.55 -3.64 3.43
CA TYR A 71 -17.06 -3.46 2.07
C TYR A 71 -15.99 -2.75 1.22
N LEU A 72 -15.39 -3.50 0.30
CA LEU A 72 -14.36 -3.03 -0.63
C LEU A 72 -14.46 -3.82 -1.95
N PRO A 73 -15.23 -3.30 -2.92
CA PRO A 73 -15.26 -3.84 -4.27
C PRO A 73 -13.88 -3.71 -4.94
N ILE A 74 -13.42 -4.79 -5.56
CA ILE A 74 -12.18 -4.83 -6.35
C ILE A 74 -12.56 -5.23 -7.77
N LEU A 75 -12.35 -4.35 -8.74
CA LEU A 75 -12.79 -4.52 -10.12
C LEU A 75 -11.68 -5.17 -10.95
N LEU A 76 -12.03 -6.18 -11.72
CA LEU A 76 -11.12 -6.96 -12.56
C LEU A 76 -11.37 -6.68 -14.04
N TYR A 77 -10.38 -6.06 -14.68
CA TYR A 77 -10.26 -5.81 -16.11
C TYR A 77 -9.10 -6.65 -16.69
N HIS A 78 -9.16 -6.98 -17.98
CA HIS A 78 -8.02 -7.58 -18.70
C HIS A 78 -7.66 -6.66 -19.88
N TYR A 79 -8.50 -6.67 -20.91
CA TYR A 79 -8.34 -5.83 -22.09
C TYR A 79 -9.25 -4.60 -22.03
N VAL A 80 -8.74 -3.46 -22.52
CA VAL A 80 -9.47 -2.22 -22.77
C VAL A 80 -9.20 -1.81 -24.21
N GLU A 81 -9.96 -2.38 -25.14
CA GLU A 81 -9.75 -2.20 -26.56
C GLU A 81 -11.03 -2.42 -27.37
N VAL A 82 -10.97 -2.08 -28.66
CA VAL A 82 -11.98 -2.48 -29.64
C VAL A 82 -11.47 -3.72 -30.35
N VAL A 83 -12.08 -4.87 -30.06
CA VAL A 83 -11.74 -6.15 -30.73
C VAL A 83 -12.19 -6.09 -32.18
N THR A 84 -11.25 -6.26 -33.12
CA THR A 84 -11.51 -6.18 -34.56
C THR A 84 -11.57 -7.53 -35.27
N ASP A 85 -10.97 -8.59 -34.71
CA ASP A 85 -11.15 -9.96 -35.22
C ASP A 85 -12.34 -10.61 -34.51
N GLU A 86 -13.45 -10.75 -35.23
CA GLU A 86 -14.68 -11.33 -34.70
C GLU A 86 -14.55 -12.82 -34.33
N ARG A 87 -13.47 -13.49 -34.74
CA ARG A 87 -13.23 -14.91 -34.45
C ARG A 87 -12.46 -15.12 -33.13
N ASP A 88 -11.91 -14.06 -32.53
CA ASP A 88 -11.19 -14.13 -31.26
C ASP A 88 -12.17 -14.05 -30.07
N THR A 89 -12.89 -15.14 -29.83
CA THR A 89 -13.96 -15.22 -28.82
C THR A 89 -13.44 -15.08 -27.38
N ILE A 90 -12.19 -15.49 -27.12
CA ILE A 90 -11.55 -15.32 -25.81
C ILE A 90 -11.36 -13.83 -25.54
N ARG A 91 -10.78 -13.11 -26.51
CA ARG A 91 -10.53 -11.67 -26.38
C ARG A 91 -11.83 -10.90 -26.28
N GLN A 92 -12.85 -11.25 -27.06
CA GLN A 92 -14.20 -10.66 -26.92
C GLN A 92 -14.78 -10.83 -25.51
N GLY A 93 -14.64 -12.01 -24.91
CA GLY A 93 -15.16 -12.29 -23.57
C GLY A 93 -14.41 -11.56 -22.44
N LEU A 94 -13.18 -11.13 -22.69
CA LEU A 94 -12.31 -10.46 -21.70
C LEU A 94 -12.15 -8.95 -21.94
N SER A 95 -12.58 -8.45 -23.09
CA SER A 95 -12.43 -7.05 -23.48
C SER A 95 -13.62 -6.20 -23.13
N ILE A 96 -13.33 -4.94 -22.85
CA ILE A 96 -14.29 -3.85 -22.91
C ILE A 96 -13.75 -2.76 -23.80
N THR A 97 -14.63 -1.95 -24.39
CA THR A 97 -14.17 -0.79 -25.15
C THR A 97 -13.67 0.31 -24.21
N PRO A 98 -12.75 1.18 -24.68
CA PRO A 98 -12.31 2.35 -23.90
C PRO A 98 -13.49 3.25 -23.46
N GLN A 99 -14.55 3.34 -24.27
CA GLN A 99 -15.75 4.12 -23.95
C GLN A 99 -16.54 3.51 -22.80
N ILE A 100 -16.71 2.18 -22.78
CA ILE A 100 -17.37 1.48 -21.67
C ILE A 100 -16.53 1.62 -20.41
N PHE A 101 -15.21 1.44 -20.51
CA PHE A 101 -14.29 1.62 -19.39
C PHE A 101 -14.40 3.02 -18.77
N GLU A 102 -14.33 4.07 -19.59
CA GLU A 102 -14.46 5.45 -19.13
C GLU A 102 -15.84 5.73 -18.51
N SER A 103 -16.91 5.17 -19.09
CA SER A 103 -18.27 5.29 -18.54
C SER A 103 -18.41 4.63 -17.17
N GLN A 104 -17.81 3.44 -16.97
CA GLN A 104 -17.80 2.77 -15.67
C GLN A 104 -17.06 3.61 -14.62
N LEU A 105 -15.86 4.11 -14.93
CA LEU A 105 -15.09 4.94 -14.00
C LEU A 105 -15.83 6.23 -13.60
N THR A 106 -16.37 6.96 -14.59
CA THR A 106 -17.11 8.20 -14.33
C THR A 106 -18.37 7.94 -13.51
N THR A 107 -19.04 6.80 -13.73
CA THR A 107 -20.19 6.39 -12.93
C THR A 107 -19.80 6.12 -11.47
N LEU A 108 -18.69 5.43 -11.22
CA LEU A 108 -18.18 5.19 -9.87
C LEU A 108 -17.88 6.50 -9.14
N LEU A 109 -17.14 7.40 -9.79
CA LEU A 109 -16.78 8.70 -9.23
C LEU A 109 -18.02 9.55 -8.94
N ALA A 110 -19.00 9.60 -9.86
CA ALA A 110 -20.25 10.33 -9.67
C ALA A 110 -21.10 9.78 -8.51
N ASN A 111 -20.93 8.50 -8.16
CA ASN A 111 -21.61 7.85 -7.03
C ASN A 111 -20.79 7.88 -5.73
N GLY A 112 -19.69 8.64 -5.71
CA GLY A 112 -18.87 8.91 -4.54
C GLY A 112 -17.92 7.79 -4.16
N PHE A 113 -17.61 6.85 -5.07
CA PHE A 113 -16.55 5.88 -4.84
C PHE A 113 -15.19 6.54 -4.93
N THR A 114 -14.29 6.17 -4.01
CA THR A 114 -12.93 6.68 -3.96
C THR A 114 -11.95 5.59 -4.38
N PRO A 115 -11.28 5.72 -5.54
CA PRO A 115 -10.25 4.77 -5.95
C PRO A 115 -9.07 4.74 -4.97
N ILE A 116 -8.66 3.55 -4.56
CA ILE A 116 -7.49 3.31 -3.69
C ILE A 116 -6.57 2.23 -4.29
N THR A 117 -5.39 2.06 -3.70
CA THR A 117 -4.41 1.00 -4.03
C THR A 117 -4.48 -0.18 -3.07
N PHE A 118 -3.79 -1.29 -3.38
CA PHE A 118 -3.62 -2.38 -2.41
C PHE A 118 -2.67 -2.00 -1.27
N ASP A 119 -1.71 -1.09 -1.51
CA ASP A 119 -0.90 -0.49 -0.45
C ASP A 119 -1.76 0.32 0.55
N ASP A 120 -2.78 1.07 0.08
CA ASP A 120 -3.74 1.75 0.95
C ASP A 120 -4.52 0.73 1.82
N LEU A 121 -4.96 -0.38 1.23
CA LEU A 121 -5.61 -1.49 1.95
C LEU A 121 -4.68 -2.14 2.99
N SER A 122 -3.41 -2.35 2.63
CA SER A 122 -2.42 -2.95 3.52
C SER A 122 -2.06 -2.01 4.68
N ALA A 123 -2.00 -0.71 4.43
CA ALA A 123 -1.85 0.31 5.46
C ALA A 123 -3.06 0.33 6.41
N TYR A 124 -4.28 0.17 5.88
CA TYR A 124 -5.48 0.01 6.71
C TYR A 124 -5.40 -1.22 7.60
N TYR A 125 -5.11 -2.40 7.07
CA TYR A 125 -5.00 -3.60 7.90
C TYR A 125 -3.90 -3.50 8.97
N ALA A 126 -2.80 -2.82 8.65
CA ALA A 126 -1.70 -2.58 9.58
C ALA A 126 -2.00 -1.50 10.64
N GLY A 127 -3.19 -0.89 10.67
CA GLY A 127 -3.50 0.20 11.60
C GLY A 127 -2.77 1.51 11.30
N ARG A 128 -2.21 1.66 10.08
CA ARG A 128 -1.38 2.82 9.69
C ARG A 128 -2.17 3.93 8.99
N ALA A 129 -3.31 3.61 8.40
CA ALA A 129 -4.19 4.56 7.71
C ALA A 129 -5.67 4.18 7.88
N GLU A 130 -6.58 5.12 7.65
CA GLU A 130 -8.01 4.86 7.47
C GLU A 130 -8.34 4.70 5.99
N LEU A 131 -9.41 3.98 5.67
CA LEU A 131 -9.95 3.96 4.31
C LEU A 131 -10.82 5.20 4.08
N PRO A 132 -10.81 5.78 2.87
CA PRO A 132 -11.75 6.82 2.52
C PRO A 132 -13.18 6.26 2.44
N PRO A 133 -14.22 7.13 2.45
CA PRO A 133 -15.59 6.70 2.18
C PRO A 133 -15.70 5.99 0.82
N LYS A 134 -16.48 4.90 0.79
CA LYS A 134 -16.75 4.08 -0.41
C LYS A 134 -15.48 3.73 -1.20
N PRO A 135 -14.51 3.04 -0.58
CA PRO A 135 -13.28 2.70 -1.26
C PRO A 135 -13.56 1.68 -2.39
N VAL A 136 -12.82 1.78 -3.50
CA VAL A 136 -12.85 0.81 -4.61
C VAL A 136 -11.42 0.61 -5.13
N ILE A 137 -11.07 -0.61 -5.51
CA ILE A 137 -9.80 -0.89 -6.20
C ILE A 137 -10.09 -1.25 -7.65
N VAL A 138 -9.38 -0.63 -8.59
CA VAL A 138 -9.44 -0.94 -10.03
C VAL A 138 -8.20 -1.76 -10.39
N THR A 139 -8.39 -2.96 -10.96
CA THR A 139 -7.28 -3.88 -11.27
C THR A 139 -7.28 -4.33 -12.72
N PHE A 140 -6.08 -4.54 -13.24
CA PHE A 140 -5.82 -5.09 -14.57
C PHE A 140 -4.88 -6.28 -14.45
N ASP A 141 -5.23 -7.40 -15.06
CA ASP A 141 -4.36 -8.59 -15.09
C ASP A 141 -3.56 -8.66 -16.42
N ASP A 142 -2.61 -9.59 -16.46
CA ASP A 142 -1.77 -9.99 -17.60
C ASP A 142 -0.68 -9.02 -18.08
N GLY A 143 -0.93 -7.70 -18.05
CA GLY A 143 0.02 -6.72 -18.58
C GLY A 143 -0.05 -6.54 -20.10
N TYR A 144 -1.27 -6.54 -20.66
CA TYR A 144 -1.50 -6.24 -22.07
C TYR A 144 -1.15 -4.80 -22.45
N ARG A 145 -0.81 -4.60 -23.72
CA ARG A 145 -0.33 -3.32 -24.25
C ARG A 145 -1.42 -2.24 -24.27
N ASP A 146 -2.68 -2.64 -24.41
CA ASP A 146 -3.85 -1.75 -24.40
C ASP A 146 -4.05 -1.05 -23.04
N PHE A 147 -3.55 -1.63 -21.96
CA PHE A 147 -3.43 -0.91 -20.69
C PHE A 147 -2.67 0.42 -20.87
N TYR A 148 -1.54 0.40 -21.61
CA TYR A 148 -0.75 1.60 -21.83
C TYR A 148 -1.39 2.55 -22.85
N THR A 149 -1.95 2.02 -23.94
CA THR A 149 -2.46 2.86 -25.04
C THR A 149 -3.84 3.44 -24.77
N ASP A 150 -4.69 2.74 -24.02
CA ASP A 150 -6.11 3.05 -23.88
C ASP A 150 -6.51 3.29 -22.42
N ALA A 151 -6.24 2.33 -21.52
CA ALA A 151 -6.67 2.45 -20.12
C ALA A 151 -5.91 3.54 -19.35
N PHE A 152 -4.58 3.59 -19.47
CA PHE A 152 -3.72 4.50 -18.72
C PHE A 152 -3.99 5.98 -19.01
N PRO A 153 -4.20 6.43 -20.27
CA PRO A 153 -4.66 7.79 -20.54
C PRO A 153 -5.99 8.13 -19.87
N ILE A 154 -6.96 7.22 -19.87
CA ILE A 154 -8.28 7.41 -19.22
C ILE A 154 -8.11 7.52 -17.70
N LEU A 155 -7.32 6.63 -17.09
CA LEU A 155 -7.01 6.67 -15.65
C LEU A 155 -6.37 8.01 -15.25
N LYS A 156 -5.41 8.51 -16.04
CA LYS A 156 -4.79 9.83 -15.84
C LYS A 156 -5.80 10.96 -15.98
N LYS A 157 -6.65 10.94 -17.02
CA LYS A 157 -7.68 11.96 -17.27
C LYS A 157 -8.61 12.12 -16.07
N HIS A 158 -8.99 11.02 -15.43
CA HIS A 158 -9.94 11.01 -14.31
C HIS A 158 -9.28 10.93 -12.92
N GLN A 159 -7.95 10.96 -12.85
CA GLN A 159 -7.17 10.84 -11.60
C GLN A 159 -7.53 9.57 -10.78
N VAL A 160 -7.79 8.47 -11.48
CA VAL A 160 -8.17 7.19 -10.86
C VAL A 160 -6.91 6.38 -10.56
N LYS A 161 -6.76 6.02 -9.28
CA LYS A 161 -5.76 5.02 -8.85
C LYS A 161 -6.14 3.63 -9.35
N ALA A 162 -5.16 2.86 -9.80
CA ALA A 162 -5.35 1.47 -10.24
C ALA A 162 -4.12 0.62 -9.96
N ALA A 163 -4.31 -0.70 -9.98
CA ALA A 163 -3.23 -1.68 -9.91
C ALA A 163 -3.17 -2.52 -11.20
N ILE A 164 -1.97 -2.81 -11.67
CA ILE A 164 -1.75 -3.75 -12.77
C ILE A 164 -0.89 -4.93 -12.28
N PHE A 165 -1.38 -6.15 -12.50
CA PHE A 165 -0.67 -7.39 -12.22
C PHE A 165 -0.01 -7.87 -13.51
N VAL A 166 1.32 -7.85 -13.54
CA VAL A 166 2.11 -8.10 -14.75
C VAL A 166 2.69 -9.50 -14.75
N VAL A 167 2.50 -10.23 -15.86
CA VAL A 167 3.22 -11.48 -16.12
C VAL A 167 4.64 -11.11 -16.53
N SER A 168 5.59 -11.26 -15.60
CA SER A 168 6.94 -10.69 -15.76
C SER A 168 7.71 -11.23 -16.97
N GLY A 169 7.49 -12.50 -17.35
CA GLY A 169 8.09 -13.13 -18.53
C GLY A 169 7.48 -12.71 -19.86
N PHE A 170 6.32 -12.04 -19.87
CA PHE A 170 5.65 -11.59 -21.09
C PHE A 170 6.05 -10.18 -21.52
N LEU A 171 6.77 -9.45 -20.65
CA LEU A 171 7.32 -8.14 -21.02
C LEU A 171 8.26 -8.28 -22.22
N ASP A 172 8.04 -7.43 -23.23
CA ASP A 172 8.76 -7.47 -24.51
C ASP A 172 8.58 -8.76 -25.34
N TYR A 173 7.76 -9.74 -24.90
CA TYR A 173 7.64 -11.04 -25.56
C TYR A 173 6.91 -10.98 -26.90
N THR A 174 5.81 -10.23 -26.96
CA THR A 174 5.07 -9.96 -28.20
C THR A 174 4.57 -8.52 -28.22
N LYS A 175 4.13 -8.06 -29.40
CA LYS A 175 3.50 -6.74 -29.57
C LYS A 175 2.19 -6.54 -28.79
N ASN A 176 1.63 -7.60 -28.21
CA ASN A 176 0.36 -7.58 -27.46
C ASN A 176 0.56 -7.28 -25.97
N TYR A 177 1.77 -7.44 -25.44
CA TYR A 177 2.08 -7.16 -24.03
C TYR A 177 2.85 -5.85 -23.89
N LEU A 178 2.88 -5.33 -22.67
CA LEU A 178 3.68 -4.17 -22.32
C LEU A 178 5.16 -4.43 -22.62
N THR A 179 5.80 -3.41 -23.18
CA THR A 179 7.25 -3.35 -23.21
C THR A 179 7.79 -2.88 -21.85
N ARG A 180 9.04 -3.22 -21.54
CA ARG A 180 9.75 -2.67 -20.37
C ARG A 180 9.76 -1.15 -20.37
N ALA A 181 9.95 -0.52 -21.54
CA ALA A 181 9.92 0.94 -21.67
C ALA A 181 8.57 1.54 -21.26
N GLN A 182 7.47 0.97 -21.75
CA GLN A 182 6.11 1.38 -21.36
C GLN A 182 5.85 1.14 -19.87
N LEU A 183 6.26 -0.01 -19.33
CA LEU A 183 6.11 -0.30 -17.91
C LEU A 183 6.88 0.70 -17.03
N LYS A 184 8.06 1.14 -17.47
CA LYS A 184 8.86 2.17 -16.80
C LYS A 184 8.20 3.55 -16.84
N GLU A 185 7.50 3.90 -17.91
CA GLU A 185 6.70 5.13 -17.96
C GLU A 185 5.47 5.05 -17.06
N ILE A 186 4.74 3.93 -17.08
CA ILE A 186 3.63 3.68 -16.15
C ILE A 186 4.12 3.84 -14.71
N ALA A 187 5.33 3.35 -14.42
CA ALA A 187 5.94 3.41 -13.11
C ALA A 187 6.19 4.82 -12.57
N THR A 188 6.31 5.85 -13.44
CA THR A 188 6.48 7.24 -12.98
C THR A 188 5.17 7.87 -12.51
N SER A 189 4.03 7.26 -12.82
CA SER A 189 2.72 7.75 -12.39
C SER A 189 2.47 7.41 -10.92
N PRO A 190 2.04 8.37 -10.08
CA PRO A 190 1.61 8.08 -8.71
C PRO A 190 0.24 7.37 -8.65
N LEU A 191 -0.44 7.23 -9.79
CA LEU A 191 -1.75 6.60 -9.87
C LEU A 191 -1.69 5.07 -10.01
N ILE A 192 -0.56 4.52 -10.50
CA ILE A 192 -0.50 3.11 -10.90
C ILE A 192 0.44 2.31 -10.01
N GLU A 193 -0.14 1.33 -9.33
CA GLU A 193 0.56 0.29 -8.58
C GLU A 193 0.91 -0.87 -9.51
N ILE A 194 2.16 -1.32 -9.55
CA ILE A 194 2.61 -2.43 -10.40
C ILE A 194 2.93 -3.63 -9.53
N ASN A 195 2.26 -4.75 -9.82
CA ASN A 195 2.25 -5.96 -9.01
C ASN A 195 2.51 -7.23 -9.85
N ALA A 196 2.67 -8.38 -9.21
CA ALA A 196 3.10 -9.60 -9.88
C ALA A 196 1.94 -10.52 -10.29
N HIS A 197 2.04 -11.12 -11.48
CA HIS A 197 1.10 -12.12 -12.01
C HIS A 197 1.80 -13.40 -12.47
N SER A 198 2.74 -13.91 -11.65
CA SER A 198 3.68 -15.00 -11.99
C SER A 198 4.67 -14.65 -13.12
N VAL A 199 5.54 -15.60 -13.48
CA VAL A 199 6.53 -15.43 -14.55
C VAL A 199 5.92 -15.77 -15.89
N ASN A 200 5.24 -16.92 -15.99
CA ASN A 200 4.77 -17.48 -17.27
C ASN A 200 3.25 -17.66 -17.35
N HIS A 201 2.51 -17.14 -16.38
CA HIS A 201 1.05 -17.29 -16.29
C HIS A 201 0.52 -18.75 -16.28
N PRO A 202 1.15 -19.72 -15.57
CA PRO A 202 0.61 -21.07 -15.47
C PRO A 202 -0.53 -21.14 -14.44
N ASN A 203 -1.43 -22.10 -14.60
CA ASN A 203 -2.28 -22.50 -13.48
C ASN A 203 -1.41 -23.14 -12.39
N LEU A 204 -1.13 -22.37 -11.33
CA LEU A 204 -0.22 -22.77 -10.25
C LEU A 204 -0.64 -24.04 -9.53
N THR A 205 -1.94 -24.39 -9.54
CA THR A 205 -2.45 -25.61 -8.90
C THR A 205 -2.12 -26.88 -9.67
N LEU A 206 -1.75 -26.77 -10.94
CA LEU A 206 -1.35 -27.88 -11.79
C LEU A 206 0.17 -28.13 -11.80
N LEU A 207 0.93 -27.26 -11.14
CA LEU A 207 2.38 -27.41 -11.03
C LEU A 207 2.75 -28.20 -9.78
N SER A 208 3.94 -28.81 -9.81
CA SER A 208 4.60 -29.22 -8.56
C SER A 208 4.85 -27.99 -7.68
N LEU A 209 4.75 -28.14 -6.35
CA LEU A 209 4.95 -27.03 -5.41
C LEU A 209 6.25 -26.24 -5.64
N PRO A 210 7.43 -26.85 -5.88
CA PRO A 210 8.65 -26.09 -6.15
C PRO A 210 8.55 -25.17 -7.37
N ASN A 211 7.91 -25.63 -8.45
CA ASN A 211 7.72 -24.82 -9.66
C ASN A 211 6.71 -23.68 -9.42
N ALA A 212 5.64 -23.94 -8.66
CA ALA A 212 4.69 -22.89 -8.29
C ALA A 212 5.35 -21.82 -7.41
N VAL A 213 6.18 -22.22 -6.44
CA VAL A 213 6.96 -21.30 -5.59
C VAL A 213 7.95 -20.49 -6.43
N TRP A 214 8.60 -21.12 -7.41
CA TRP A 214 9.48 -20.41 -8.33
C TRP A 214 8.72 -19.34 -9.12
N GLU A 215 7.57 -19.66 -9.72
CA GLU A 215 6.72 -18.70 -10.43
C GLU A 215 6.32 -17.49 -9.56
N ILE A 216 5.99 -17.73 -8.28
CA ILE A 216 5.60 -16.69 -7.32
C ILE A 216 6.80 -15.80 -6.95
N THR A 217 7.91 -16.40 -6.52
CA THR A 217 9.09 -15.68 -6.01
C THR A 217 9.86 -14.96 -7.11
N GLU A 218 10.03 -15.60 -8.26
CA GLU A 218 10.81 -15.07 -9.37
C GLU A 218 10.11 -13.89 -10.05
N SER A 219 8.77 -13.92 -10.15
CA SER A 219 8.01 -12.79 -10.71
C SER A 219 8.15 -11.52 -9.88
N LYS A 220 8.12 -11.65 -8.54
CA LYS A 220 8.43 -10.55 -7.61
C LYS A 220 9.85 -10.04 -7.84
N ARG A 221 10.84 -10.94 -7.77
CA ARG A 221 12.27 -10.59 -7.90
C ARG A 221 12.58 -9.89 -9.22
N ALA A 222 12.05 -10.40 -10.34
CA ALA A 222 12.27 -9.84 -11.66
C ALA A 222 11.71 -8.42 -11.78
N LEU A 223 10.48 -8.20 -11.32
CA LEU A 223 9.84 -6.88 -11.34
C LEU A 223 10.51 -5.90 -10.38
N GLU A 224 10.88 -6.31 -9.16
CA GLU A 224 11.59 -5.47 -8.19
C GLU A 224 12.97 -5.04 -8.72
N ASN A 225 13.73 -5.96 -9.31
CA ASN A 225 15.02 -5.65 -9.93
C ASN A 225 14.86 -4.66 -11.10
N PHE A 226 13.82 -4.85 -11.93
CA PHE A 226 13.58 -3.99 -13.07
C PHE A 226 13.12 -2.58 -12.66
N LEU A 227 12.22 -2.48 -11.69
CA LEU A 227 11.58 -1.23 -11.27
C LEU A 227 12.33 -0.50 -10.15
N SER A 228 13.28 -1.17 -9.48
CA SER A 228 13.98 -0.65 -8.30
C SER A 228 13.04 -0.18 -7.18
N ARG A 229 11.92 -0.89 -7.00
CA ARG A 229 10.92 -0.62 -5.95
C ARG A 229 10.22 -1.93 -5.55
N PRO A 230 9.63 -1.99 -4.34
CA PRO A 230 8.92 -3.18 -3.87
C PRO A 230 7.74 -3.56 -4.77
N VAL A 231 7.49 -4.86 -4.89
CA VAL A 231 6.30 -5.43 -5.52
C VAL A 231 5.53 -6.19 -4.44
N ASN A 232 4.46 -5.57 -3.94
CA ASN A 232 3.84 -5.96 -2.68
C ASN A 232 2.66 -6.91 -2.84
N HIS A 233 2.03 -6.97 -4.02
CA HIS A 233 0.79 -7.74 -4.19
C HIS A 233 0.89 -8.72 -5.35
N PHE A 234 0.06 -9.76 -5.28
CA PHE A 234 0.02 -10.85 -6.24
C PHE A 234 -1.40 -11.06 -6.78
N ALA A 235 -1.54 -11.50 -8.02
CA ALA A 235 -2.79 -12.08 -8.50
C ALA A 235 -2.52 -13.50 -9.01
N TYR A 236 -3.37 -14.46 -8.65
CA TYR A 236 -3.20 -15.84 -9.12
C TYR A 236 -3.65 -15.94 -10.59
N PRO A 237 -2.82 -16.45 -11.51
CA PRO A 237 -3.25 -16.78 -12.86
C PRO A 237 -4.53 -17.64 -12.85
N PHE A 238 -5.49 -17.29 -13.70
CA PHE A 238 -6.83 -17.93 -13.74
C PHE A 238 -7.64 -17.84 -12.43
N GLY A 239 -7.14 -17.15 -11.42
CA GLY A 239 -7.66 -17.18 -10.05
C GLY A 239 -7.50 -18.53 -9.35
N ALA A 240 -6.66 -19.42 -9.87
CA ALA A 240 -6.49 -20.77 -9.33
C ALA A 240 -5.46 -20.77 -8.18
N TYR A 241 -5.90 -21.19 -6.99
CA TYR A 241 -5.06 -21.24 -5.80
C TYR A 241 -5.41 -22.42 -4.89
N SER A 242 -4.56 -22.64 -3.89
CA SER A 242 -4.79 -23.53 -2.74
C SER A 242 -4.31 -22.85 -1.47
N GLN A 243 -4.65 -23.38 -0.29
CA GLN A 243 -4.15 -22.82 0.98
C GLN A 243 -2.61 -22.85 1.07
N ILE A 244 -1.99 -23.88 0.52
CA ILE A 244 -0.52 -23.98 0.44
C ILE A 244 0.04 -22.86 -0.44
N LEU A 245 -0.56 -22.59 -1.60
CA LEU A 245 -0.12 -21.49 -2.47
C LEU A 245 -0.31 -20.12 -1.80
N ALA A 246 -1.42 -19.90 -1.10
CA ALA A 246 -1.63 -18.65 -0.35
C ALA A 246 -0.58 -18.46 0.76
N TYR A 247 -0.17 -19.54 1.42
CA TYR A 247 0.93 -19.53 2.39
C TYR A 247 2.27 -19.20 1.71
N GLU A 248 2.58 -19.79 0.56
CA GLU A 248 3.81 -19.51 -0.17
C GLU A 248 3.87 -18.08 -0.74
N VAL A 249 2.74 -17.52 -1.18
CA VAL A 249 2.64 -16.09 -1.54
C VAL A 249 2.95 -15.21 -0.34
N ALA A 250 2.38 -15.51 0.83
CA ALA A 250 2.71 -14.76 2.06
C ALA A 250 4.20 -14.88 2.42
N ARG A 251 4.79 -16.09 2.32
CA ARG A 251 6.21 -16.34 2.58
C ARG A 251 7.15 -15.65 1.62
N ALA A 252 6.74 -15.48 0.35
CA ALA A 252 7.48 -14.72 -0.65
C ALA A 252 7.50 -13.21 -0.35
N GLY A 253 6.83 -12.76 0.71
CA GLY A 253 6.82 -11.36 1.15
C GLY A 253 5.81 -10.50 0.41
N PHE A 254 4.77 -11.09 -0.17
CA PHE A 254 3.59 -10.35 -0.60
C PHE A 254 2.72 -9.98 0.61
N GLN A 255 2.04 -8.84 0.55
CA GLN A 255 1.15 -8.33 1.60
C GLN A 255 -0.30 -8.75 1.36
N THR A 256 -0.71 -8.84 0.10
CA THR A 256 -2.03 -9.32 -0.33
C THR A 256 -1.96 -10.16 -1.60
N ALA A 257 -3.02 -10.91 -1.88
CA ALA A 257 -3.20 -11.55 -3.17
C ALA A 257 -4.67 -11.63 -3.60
N ALA A 258 -4.92 -11.45 -4.90
CA ALA A 258 -6.24 -11.42 -5.51
C ALA A 258 -6.56 -12.68 -6.32
N THR A 259 -7.82 -13.12 -6.24
CA THR A 259 -8.39 -14.27 -6.96
C THR A 259 -9.39 -13.79 -8.00
N VAL A 260 -10.11 -14.69 -8.67
CA VAL A 260 -11.25 -14.33 -9.54
C VAL A 260 -12.60 -14.69 -8.91
N GLU A 261 -12.59 -15.07 -7.63
CA GLU A 261 -13.81 -15.34 -6.87
C GLU A 261 -14.64 -14.07 -6.75
N PHE A 262 -15.93 -14.17 -7.03
CA PHE A 262 -16.85 -13.04 -6.92
C PHE A 262 -17.04 -12.63 -5.45
N GLY A 263 -16.97 -11.33 -5.19
CA GLY A 263 -17.32 -10.77 -3.89
C GLY A 263 -16.93 -9.30 -3.74
N VAL A 264 -17.59 -8.64 -2.78
CA VAL A 264 -17.42 -7.21 -2.46
C VAL A 264 -16.92 -6.97 -1.04
N ASN A 265 -16.88 -8.01 -0.21
CA ASN A 265 -16.37 -7.93 1.15
C ASN A 265 -14.99 -8.55 1.23
N GLN A 266 -14.09 -7.87 1.94
CA GLN A 266 -12.70 -8.30 2.14
C GLN A 266 -12.40 -8.36 3.63
N SER A 267 -11.48 -9.24 4.02
CA SER A 267 -11.03 -9.38 5.40
C SER A 267 -9.52 -9.53 5.47
N PHE A 268 -8.95 -9.19 6.63
CA PHE A 268 -7.53 -9.38 6.85
C PHE A 268 -7.12 -10.86 6.78
N THR A 269 -7.95 -11.77 7.30
CA THR A 269 -7.70 -13.21 7.26
C THR A 269 -7.73 -13.74 5.82
N GLY A 270 -8.60 -13.19 4.98
CA GLY A 270 -8.70 -13.49 3.54
C GLY A 270 -7.83 -12.63 2.63
N ARG A 271 -6.86 -11.86 3.16
CA ARG A 271 -6.07 -10.91 2.36
C ARG A 271 -5.20 -11.54 1.26
N PHE A 272 -4.96 -12.84 1.32
CA PHE A 272 -4.26 -13.61 0.27
C PHE A 272 -5.21 -14.33 -0.68
N THR A 273 -6.50 -14.08 -0.56
CA THR A 273 -7.58 -14.64 -1.38
C THR A 273 -8.63 -13.57 -1.64
N LEU A 274 -8.21 -12.33 -1.92
CA LEU A 274 -9.11 -11.20 -2.11
C LEU A 274 -10.05 -11.46 -3.29
N LYS A 275 -11.33 -11.17 -3.08
CA LYS A 275 -12.41 -11.39 -4.05
C LYS A 275 -12.51 -10.22 -5.01
N ARG A 276 -12.91 -10.46 -6.26
CA ARG A 276 -13.01 -9.45 -7.31
C ARG A 276 -14.31 -9.54 -8.08
N ILE A 277 -14.74 -8.44 -8.68
CA ILE A 277 -15.83 -8.39 -9.65
C ILE A 277 -15.21 -8.40 -11.04
N ARG A 278 -15.45 -9.46 -11.81
CA ARG A 278 -15.26 -9.42 -13.27
C ARG A 278 -16.29 -8.46 -13.85
N VAL A 279 -15.83 -7.32 -14.35
CA VAL A 279 -16.70 -6.24 -14.81
C VAL A 279 -17.34 -6.55 -16.16
N GLY A 280 -16.62 -7.16 -17.10
CA GLY A 280 -17.11 -7.37 -18.46
C GLY A 280 -17.72 -6.09 -19.07
N GLY A 281 -18.61 -6.26 -20.05
CA GLY A 281 -19.29 -5.17 -20.74
C GLY A 281 -20.39 -4.45 -19.95
N PHE A 282 -20.43 -4.53 -18.61
CA PHE A 282 -21.47 -3.87 -17.82
C PHE A 282 -21.49 -2.35 -18.10
N THR A 283 -22.69 -1.80 -18.23
CA THR A 283 -22.89 -0.35 -18.10
C THR A 283 -22.55 0.11 -16.68
N GLY A 284 -22.31 1.41 -16.49
CA GLY A 284 -22.08 1.98 -15.16
C GLY A 284 -23.16 1.58 -14.12
N PRO A 285 -24.46 1.69 -14.43
CA PRO A 285 -25.53 1.24 -13.53
C PRO A 285 -25.51 -0.25 -13.22
N GLU A 286 -25.23 -1.12 -14.20
CA GLU A 286 -25.11 -2.57 -13.98
C GLU A 286 -23.93 -2.90 -13.07
N LEU A 287 -22.80 -2.22 -13.25
CA LEU A 287 -21.65 -2.36 -12.37
C LEU A 287 -22.00 -1.98 -10.92
N LEU A 288 -22.69 -0.85 -10.72
CA LEU A 288 -23.16 -0.45 -9.39
C LEU A 288 -24.12 -1.48 -8.77
N ALA A 289 -24.99 -2.10 -9.57
CA ALA A 289 -25.87 -3.15 -9.10
C ALA A 289 -25.10 -4.39 -8.63
N LYS A 290 -24.04 -4.78 -9.36
CA LYS A 290 -23.15 -5.89 -9.00
C LYS A 290 -22.27 -5.61 -7.78
N MET A 291 -22.04 -4.34 -7.46
CA MET A 291 -21.28 -3.94 -6.28
C MET A 291 -22.12 -3.93 -5.00
N LYS A 292 -23.45 -4.09 -5.05
CA LYS A 292 -24.25 -4.11 -3.83
C LYS A 292 -23.91 -5.35 -2.99
N PRO A 293 -23.78 -5.24 -1.66
CA PRO A 293 -23.68 -6.42 -0.80
C PRO A 293 -24.88 -7.33 -1.05
N GLU A 294 -24.65 -8.63 -1.22
CA GLU A 294 -25.72 -9.61 -1.15
C GLU A 294 -26.17 -9.64 0.32
N PHE A 295 -27.33 -9.05 0.61
CA PHE A 295 -27.96 -9.23 1.89
C PHE A 295 -28.46 -10.68 1.95
N ASN A 296 -27.80 -11.51 2.76
CA ASN A 296 -28.34 -12.80 3.19
C ASN A 296 -29.55 -12.59 4.10
#